data_AF-A0A7S2I503-F1
#
_entry.id   AF-A0A7S2I503-F1
#
_cell.length_a   1.000
_cell.length_b   1.000
_cell.length_c   1.000
_cell.angle_alpha   90.00
_cell.angle_beta   90.00
_cell.angle_gamma   90.00
#
_symmetry.space_group_name_H-M   'P 1'
#
loop_
_entity.id
_entity.type
_entity.pdbx_description
1 polymer ?
#
loop_
_entity_poly.entity_id
_entity_poly.type
_entity_poly.pdbx_seq_one_letter_code
_entity_poly.pdbx_strand_id
1 'polypeptide(L)'
;ATLTRREFHGCSSCFEVDRVTDTALRLPLLSPAAQFDPQLREQEEAAPISLQELLDASQQPETIEGYDCDACRARSAAEGTEHVRTSVTQHGNVIAETR
;
A
#
# COMPACT_ATOMS: atom_id res chain seq x y z
N ALA A 1 -14.05 10.31 6.53
CA ALA A 1 -14.13 8.84 6.42
C ALA A 1 -12.73 8.30 6.20
N THR A 2 -12.35 7.28 6.97
CA THR A 2 -11.06 6.58 6.90
C THR A 2 -11.00 5.73 5.64
N LEU A 3 -9.98 5.91 4.79
CA LEU A 3 -9.83 5.16 3.55
C LEU A 3 -8.79 4.05 3.62
N THR A 4 -7.76 4.21 4.44
CA THR A 4 -6.61 3.31 4.39
C THR A 4 -6.13 2.97 5.79
N ARG A 5 -5.99 1.67 6.09
CA ARG A 5 -5.43 1.18 7.36
C ARG A 5 -4.00 0.73 7.12
N ARG A 6 -3.07 1.27 7.91
CA ARG A 6 -1.66 0.87 7.86
C ARG A 6 -1.27 0.15 9.14
N GLU A 7 -0.73 -1.05 8.98
CA GLU A 7 -0.16 -1.85 10.05
C GLU A 7 1.37 -1.89 9.87
N PHE A 8 2.08 -1.34 10.84
CA PHE A 8 3.52 -1.22 10.77
C PHE A 8 4.19 -2.46 11.39
N HIS A 9 5.22 -3.01 10.75
CA HIS A 9 5.83 -4.26 11.22
C HIS A 9 6.90 -4.06 12.30
N GLY A 10 7.45 -2.85 12.45
CA GLY A 10 8.47 -2.54 13.47
C GLY A 10 7.94 -2.08 14.83
N CYS A 11 6.62 -1.90 14.97
CA CYS A 11 5.94 -1.65 16.24
C CYS A 11 4.46 -2.01 16.09
N SER A 12 3.79 -2.38 17.18
CA SER A 12 2.36 -2.74 17.21
C SER A 12 1.41 -1.57 16.88
N SER A 13 1.92 -0.47 16.35
CA SER A 13 1.13 0.72 16.04
C SER A 13 0.37 0.50 14.73
N CYS A 14 -0.94 0.66 14.82
CA CYS A 14 -1.83 0.72 13.68
C CYS A 14 -2.40 2.14 13.63
N PHE A 15 -2.37 2.77 12.46
CA PHE A 15 -3.00 4.09 12.29
C PHE A 15 -3.79 4.15 10.99
N GLU A 16 -4.79 5.01 11.02
CA GLU A 16 -5.73 5.25 9.95
C GLU A 16 -5.26 6.46 9.13
N VAL A 17 -5.12 6.30 7.82
CA VAL A 17 -4.73 7.37 6.90
C VAL A 17 -5.99 8.02 6.34
N ASP A 18 -6.00 9.34 6.41
CA ASP A 18 -7.07 10.24 6.00
C ASP A 18 -7.03 10.58 4.49
N ARG A 19 -8.19 10.97 3.96
CA ARG A 19 -8.46 11.15 2.51
C ARG A 19 -7.49 12.07 1.76
N VAL A 20 -6.82 12.99 2.46
CA VAL A 20 -5.97 14.02 1.85
C VAL A 20 -4.54 13.51 1.64
N THR A 21 -4.12 12.55 2.46
CA THR A 21 -2.76 12.02 2.53
C THR A 21 -2.64 10.62 1.92
N ASP A 22 -3.78 10.06 1.48
CA ASP A 22 -3.87 8.78 0.82
C ASP A 22 -3.32 8.89 -0.61
N THR A 23 -2.10 8.40 -0.81
CA THR A 23 -1.60 8.08 -2.14
C THR A 23 -2.51 7.03 -2.74
N ALA A 24 -3.29 7.40 -3.75
CA ALA A 24 -4.25 6.55 -4.44
C ALA A 24 -3.73 5.10 -4.56
N LEU A 25 -4.55 4.14 -4.12
CA LEU A 25 -4.30 2.71 -4.33
C LEU A 25 -3.91 2.51 -5.79
N ARG A 26 -2.69 2.03 -5.99
CA ARG A 26 -2.19 1.74 -7.33
C ARG A 26 -2.95 0.51 -7.79
N LEU A 27 -3.74 0.66 -8.85
CA LEU A 27 -4.29 -0.45 -9.58
C LEU A 27 -3.23 -0.89 -10.60
N PRO A 28 -2.44 -1.94 -10.34
CA PRO A 28 -1.49 -2.43 -11.32
C PRO A 28 -2.28 -3.02 -12.48
N LEU A 29 -2.34 -2.29 -13.60
CA LEU A 29 -2.92 -2.78 -14.86
C LEU A 29 -2.06 -3.87 -15.51
N LEU A 30 -0.79 -3.94 -15.10
CA LEU A 30 0.18 -4.94 -15.51
C LEU A 30 0.80 -5.54 -14.26
N SER A 31 1.10 -6.84 -14.32
CA SER A 31 1.83 -7.51 -13.26
C SER A 31 3.24 -6.93 -13.10
N PRO A 32 3.86 -7.02 -11.91
CA PRO A 32 5.26 -6.62 -11.75
C PRO A 32 6.22 -7.37 -12.69
N ALA A 33 5.89 -8.62 -13.07
CA ALA A 33 6.69 -9.41 -13.99
C ALA A 33 6.66 -8.84 -15.42
N ALA A 34 5.51 -8.35 -15.87
CA ALA A 34 5.36 -7.70 -17.18
C ALA A 34 6.20 -6.41 -17.32
N GLN A 35 6.68 -5.81 -16.23
CA GLN A 35 7.61 -4.68 -16.31
C GLN A 35 9.00 -5.08 -16.86
N PHE A 36 9.36 -6.36 -16.71
CA PHE A 36 10.68 -6.88 -17.10
C PHE A 36 10.63 -7.85 -18.28
N ASP A 37 9.42 -8.26 -18.71
CA ASP A 37 9.20 -9.17 -19.84
C ASP A 37 8.29 -8.52 -20.91
N PRO A 38 8.87 -8.08 -22.04
CA PRO A 38 8.11 -7.48 -23.14
C PRO A 38 7.05 -8.40 -23.76
N GLN A 39 7.28 -9.71 -23.81
CA GLN A 39 6.30 -10.65 -24.37
C GLN A 39 5.11 -10.84 -23.42
N LEU A 40 5.38 -10.93 -22.12
CA LEU A 40 4.33 -10.99 -21.11
C LEU A 40 3.52 -9.69 -21.07
N ARG A 41 4.18 -8.55 -21.22
CA ARG A 41 3.52 -7.24 -21.31
C ARG A 41 2.53 -7.17 -22.46
N GLU A 42 2.92 -7.57 -23.67
CA GLU A 42 2.02 -7.57 -24.83
C GLU A 42 0.81 -8.49 -24.62
N GLN A 43 1.01 -9.64 -23.94
CA GLN A 43 -0.08 -10.56 -23.60
C GLN A 43 -1.06 -9.94 -22.59
N GLU A 44 -0.55 -9.30 -21.55
CA GLU A 44 -1.37 -8.63 -20.53
C GLU A 44 -2.09 -7.40 -21.08
N GLU A 45 -1.43 -6.58 -21.92
CA GLU A 45 -2.05 -5.42 -22.57
C GLU A 45 -3.16 -5.82 -23.56
N ALA A 46 -3.06 -7.01 -24.17
CA ALA A 46 -4.07 -7.55 -25.07
C ALA A 46 -5.23 -8.25 -24.33
N ALA A 47 -5.09 -8.53 -23.03
CA ALA A 47 -6.11 -9.19 -22.23
C ALA A 47 -7.11 -8.17 -21.67
N PRO A 48 -8.42 -8.35 -21.88
CA PRO A 48 -9.42 -7.50 -21.25
C PRO A 48 -9.44 -7.76 -19.74
N ILE A 49 -9.21 -6.71 -18.95
CA ILE A 49 -9.36 -6.74 -17.49
C ILE A 49 -10.79 -6.36 -17.10
N SER A 50 -11.41 -7.12 -16.20
CA SER A 50 -12.73 -6.79 -15.69
C SER A 50 -12.64 -5.75 -14.57
N LEU A 51 -13.70 -4.94 -14.42
CA LEU A 51 -13.83 -4.02 -13.30
C LEU A 51 -13.78 -4.77 -11.95
N GLN A 52 -14.31 -5.99 -11.90
CA GLN A 52 -14.28 -6.82 -10.69
C GLN A 52 -12.85 -7.18 -10.29
N GLU A 53 -12.01 -7.60 -11.26
CA GLU A 53 -10.60 -7.91 -10.99
C GLU A 53 -9.82 -6.69 -10.48
N LEU A 54 -10.14 -5.48 -10.98
CA LEU A 54 -9.56 -4.23 -10.45
C LEU A 54 -10.04 -3.94 -9.03
N LEU A 55 -11.32 -4.17 -8.72
CA LEU A 55 -11.88 -3.99 -7.38
C LEU A 55 -11.34 -5.01 -6.38
N ASP A 56 -11.06 -6.23 -6.82
CA ASP A 56 -10.46 -7.28 -6.00
C ASP A 56 -8.97 -6.96 -5.75
N ALA A 57 -8.25 -6.52 -6.79
CA ALA A 57 -6.84 -6.12 -6.68
C ALA A 57 -6.65 -4.92 -5.73
N SER A 58 -7.55 -3.93 -5.78
CA SER A 58 -7.49 -2.77 -4.87
C SER A 58 -7.81 -3.09 -3.41
N GLN A 59 -8.40 -4.25 -3.12
CA GLN A 59 -8.61 -4.74 -1.75
C GLN A 59 -7.41 -5.54 -1.21
N GLN A 60 -6.45 -5.89 -2.07
CA GLN A 60 -5.29 -6.63 -1.61
C GLN A 60 -4.36 -5.73 -0.78
N PRO A 61 -3.82 -6.25 0.34
CA PRO A 61 -2.83 -5.53 1.11
C PRO A 61 -1.58 -5.24 0.29
N GLU A 62 -1.17 -3.98 0.25
CA GLU A 62 0.11 -3.56 -0.32
C GLU A 62 1.16 -3.49 0.80
N THR A 63 2.35 -4.04 0.59
CA THR A 63 3.47 -3.85 1.52
C THR A 63 4.37 -2.74 0.99
N ILE A 64 4.55 -1.69 1.78
CA ILE A 64 5.40 -0.55 1.46
C ILE A 64 6.69 -0.68 2.27
N GLU A 65 7.82 -0.80 1.55
CA GLU A 65 9.15 -0.89 2.14
C GLU A 65 9.72 0.48 2.54
N GLY A 66 10.58 0.50 3.55
CA GLY A 66 11.29 1.71 3.98
C GLY A 66 10.40 2.77 4.62
N TYR A 67 9.26 2.38 5.19
CA TYR A 67 8.35 3.26 5.91
C TYR A 67 9.00 3.83 7.17
N ASP A 68 8.81 5.13 7.37
CA ASP A 68 9.35 5.88 8.50
C ASP A 68 8.23 6.15 9.53
N CYS A 69 8.18 5.34 10.58
CA CYS A 69 7.13 5.42 11.59
C CYS A 69 7.48 6.44 12.66
N ASP A 70 6.64 7.48 12.81
CA ASP A 70 6.85 8.55 13.79
C ASP A 70 6.94 8.04 15.24
N ALA A 71 6.16 7.01 15.60
CA ALA A 71 6.22 6.40 16.93
C ALA A 71 7.56 5.67 17.16
N CYS A 72 8.05 4.91 16.17
CA CYS A 72 9.36 4.28 16.24
C CYS A 72 10.50 5.30 16.27
N ARG A 73 10.35 6.39 15.51
CA ARG A 73 11.32 7.50 15.47
C ARG A 73 11.41 8.19 16.83
N ALA A 74 10.26 8.50 17.43
CA ALA A 74 10.19 9.10 18.76
C ALA A 74 10.78 8.18 19.84
N ARG A 75 10.47 6.87 19.79
CA ARG A 75 11.05 5.89 20.73
C ARG A 75 12.56 5.78 20.59
N SER A 76 13.07 5.66 19.36
CA SER A 76 14.52 5.57 19.11
C SER A 76 15.25 6.82 19.59
N ALA A 77 14.66 8.01 19.39
CA ALA A 77 15.21 9.26 19.91
C ALA A 77 15.22 9.31 21.45
N ALA A 78 14.20 8.78 22.12
CA ALA A 78 14.14 8.71 23.58
C ALA A 78 15.12 7.69 24.18
N GLU A 79 15.34 6.57 23.47
CA GLU A 79 16.25 5.49 23.89
C GLU A 79 17.70 5.72 23.46
N GLY A 80 17.97 6.75 22.65
CA GLY A 80 19.30 7.05 22.11
C GLY A 80 19.80 6.03 21.09
N THR A 81 18.90 5.27 20.46
CA THR A 81 19.21 4.24 19.47
C THR A 81 18.98 4.75 18.05
N GLU A 82 19.62 4.11 17.07
CA GLU A 82 19.38 4.42 15.66
C GLU A 82 17.94 4.07 15.25
N HIS A 83 17.27 4.99 14.57
CA HIS A 83 15.94 4.74 14.02
C HIS A 83 16.04 3.89 12.75
N VAL A 84 15.37 2.74 12.75
CA VAL A 84 15.33 1.83 11.60
C VAL A 84 13.98 1.95 10.89
N ARG A 85 14.03 2.24 9.58
CA ARG A 85 12.86 2.18 8.70
C ARG A 85 12.48 0.73 8.43
N THR A 86 11.20 0.41 8.45
CA THR A 86 10.71 -0.97 8.22
C THR A 86 9.60 -0.99 7.18
N SER A 87 9.05 -2.17 6.90
CA SER A 87 7.87 -2.29 6.06
C SER A 87 6.59 -1.91 6.82
N VAL A 88 5.57 -1.50 6.07
CA VAL A 88 4.18 -1.30 6.53
C VAL A 88 3.25 -2.04 5.58
N THR A 89 2.24 -2.73 6.10
CA THR A 89 1.15 -3.27 5.28
C THR A 89 0.00 -2.28 5.25
N GLN A 90 -0.40 -1.90 4.04
CA GLN A 90 -1.48 -0.98 3.76
C GLN A 90 -2.67 -1.76 3.21
N HIS A 91 -3.84 -1.58 3.84
CA HIS A 91 -5.11 -2.06 3.31
C HIS A 91 -5.95 -0.87 2.83
N GLY A 92 -6.36 -0.92 1.57
CA GLY A 92 -7.32 0.02 1.01
C GLY A 92 -8.77 -0.36 1.32
N ASN A 93 -9.55 0.58 1.86
CA ASN A 93 -11.01 0.48 1.88
C ASN A 93 -11.54 1.14 0.61
N VAL A 94 -11.85 0.32 -0.42
CA VAL A 94 -12.29 0.79 -1.74
C VAL A 94 -13.65 1.53 -1.70
N ILE A 95 -14.35 1.56 -0.56
CA ILE A 95 -15.67 2.21 -0.46
C ILE A 95 -15.76 3.02 0.82
N ALA A 96 -15.52 4.33 0.71
CA ALA A 96 -16.12 5.27 1.65
C ALA A 96 -16.83 6.38 0.87
N GLU A 97 -18.16 6.28 0.85
CA GLU A 97 -19.16 7.26 0.38
C GLU A 97 -19.36 7.36 -1.14
N THR A 98 -20.19 6.48 -1.69
CA THR A 98 -21.25 6.94 -2.60
C THR A 98 -22.49 7.26 -1.76
N ARG A 99 -22.71 8.55 -1.52
CA ARG A 99 -24.04 9.08 -1.25
C ARG A 99 -24.21 10.43 -1.91
#